data_AF-A0A6G0FHG7-F1
#
_entry.id   AF-A0A6G0FHG7-F1
#
_cell.length_a   1.000
_cell.length_b   1.000
_cell.length_c   1.000
_cell.angle_alpha   90.00
_cell.angle_beta   90.00
_cell.angle_gamma   90.00
#
_symmetry.space_group_name_H-M   'P 1'
#
loop_
_entity.id
_entity.type
_entity.pdbx_description
1 polymer ?
#
loop_
_entity_poly.entity_id
_entity_poly.type
_entity_poly.pdbx_seq_one_letter_code
_entity_poly.pdbx_strand_id
1 'polypeptide(L)'
;MDELVRWLGEQLDVDAARSTAAAEELGADWYYDDGFVLARREDDMVATGSQDFLERERGEHVATHDPARVLREIDAKRQILEIHHVIGGWEDEDGQDIGLGCNECGYSAEYSDRGGWCDTVRLLALPYADRPGFREKWRP
;
A
#
# COMPACT_ATOMS: atom_id res chain seq x y z
N MET A 1 -19.35 -8.83 1.15
CA MET A 1 -17.98 -9.21 0.77
C MET A 1 -17.21 -7.94 0.55
N ASP A 2 -16.06 -7.85 1.17
CA ASP A 2 -15.29 -6.63 1.45
C ASP A 2 -14.63 -6.05 0.20
N GLU A 3 -15.42 -5.46 -0.71
CA GLU A 3 -14.94 -5.03 -2.03
C GLU A 3 -13.75 -4.07 -1.97
N LEU A 4 -13.72 -3.16 -0.98
CA LEU A 4 -12.60 -2.24 -0.77
C LEU A 4 -11.32 -3.00 -0.41
N VAL A 5 -11.35 -3.84 0.63
CA VAL A 5 -10.16 -4.56 1.09
C VAL A 5 -9.70 -5.59 0.09
N ARG A 6 -10.62 -6.29 -0.58
CA ARG A 6 -10.25 -7.21 -1.66
C ARG A 6 -9.52 -6.46 -2.78
N TRP A 7 -10.09 -5.35 -3.27
CA TRP A 7 -9.46 -4.57 -4.34
C TRP A 7 -8.12 -3.96 -3.91
N LEU A 8 -8.03 -3.43 -2.68
CA LEU A 8 -6.79 -2.89 -2.13
C LEU A 8 -5.72 -3.99 -1.97
N GLY A 9 -6.11 -5.18 -1.51
CA GLY A 9 -5.25 -6.35 -1.45
C GLY A 9 -4.67 -6.72 -2.81
N GLU A 10 -5.51 -6.74 -3.85
CA GLU A 10 -5.07 -6.98 -5.24
C GLU A 10 -4.04 -5.92 -5.70
N GLN A 11 -4.20 -4.65 -5.32
CA GLN A 11 -3.21 -3.60 -5.65
C GLN A 11 -1.87 -3.83 -4.95
N LEU A 12 -1.91 -4.17 -3.66
CA LEU A 12 -0.72 -4.49 -2.88
C LEU A 12 0.00 -5.73 -3.43
N ASP A 13 -0.74 -6.74 -3.89
CA ASP A 13 -0.18 -7.94 -4.49
C ASP A 13 0.54 -7.65 -5.81
N VAL A 14 -0.05 -6.81 -6.67
CA VAL A 14 0.59 -6.38 -7.93
C VAL A 14 1.90 -5.64 -7.67
N ASP A 15 1.91 -4.71 -6.72
CA ASP A 15 3.11 -3.93 -6.41
C ASP A 15 4.18 -4.78 -5.71
N ALA A 16 3.77 -5.71 -4.86
CA ALA A 16 4.67 -6.67 -4.23
C ALA A 16 5.32 -7.58 -5.27
N ALA A 17 4.53 -8.13 -6.20
CA ALA A 17 5.04 -9.00 -7.25
C ALA A 17 6.09 -8.29 -8.13
N ARG A 18 5.84 -7.03 -8.50
CA ARG A 18 6.80 -6.20 -9.26
C ARG A 18 8.08 -5.94 -8.47
N SER A 19 7.96 -5.62 -7.19
CA SER A 19 9.10 -5.36 -6.31
C SER A 19 9.93 -6.62 -6.10
N THR A 20 9.29 -7.76 -5.85
CA THR A 20 9.97 -9.07 -5.73
C THR A 20 10.70 -9.42 -7.02
N ALA A 21 10.07 -9.28 -8.19
CA ALA A 21 10.73 -9.58 -9.46
C ALA A 21 11.98 -8.70 -9.68
N ALA A 22 11.89 -7.39 -9.38
CA ALA A 22 13.04 -6.50 -9.47
C ALA A 22 14.15 -6.88 -8.49
N ALA A 23 13.80 -7.28 -7.26
CA ALA A 23 14.74 -7.74 -6.25
C ALA A 23 15.43 -9.06 -6.62
N GLU A 24 14.72 -9.99 -7.27
CA GLU A 24 15.26 -11.26 -7.73
C GLU A 24 16.22 -11.09 -8.92
N GLU A 25 15.93 -10.15 -9.82
CA GLU A 25 16.74 -9.88 -11.00
C GLU A 25 18.00 -9.08 -10.69
N LEU A 26 17.87 -7.98 -9.93
CA LEU A 26 18.95 -7.00 -9.76
C LEU A 26 19.42 -6.87 -8.31
N GLY A 27 18.75 -7.50 -7.34
CA GLY A 27 18.99 -7.27 -5.92
C GLY A 27 18.05 -6.21 -5.33
N ALA A 28 17.84 -6.30 -4.01
CA ALA A 28 16.78 -5.57 -3.32
C ALA A 28 17.17 -4.19 -2.76
N ASP A 29 18.48 -3.92 -2.63
CA ASP A 29 19.03 -2.70 -2.04
C ASP A 29 19.70 -1.86 -3.12
N TRP A 30 19.17 -0.67 -3.39
CA TRP A 30 19.67 0.21 -4.45
C TRP A 30 20.36 1.44 -3.89
N TYR A 31 21.27 2.02 -4.67
CA TYR A 31 21.95 3.26 -4.33
C TYR A 31 22.25 4.08 -5.58
N TYR A 32 22.37 5.39 -5.40
CA TYR A 32 22.81 6.30 -6.46
C TYR A 32 24.34 6.44 -6.41
N ASP A 33 24.99 6.31 -7.56
CA ASP A 33 26.41 6.60 -7.72
C ASP A 33 26.70 7.14 -9.12
N ASP A 34 27.48 8.23 -9.18
CA ASP A 34 27.99 8.90 -10.38
C ASP A 34 27.05 8.95 -11.60
N GLY A 35 25.77 9.29 -11.40
CA GLY A 35 24.80 9.39 -12.51
C GLY A 35 23.99 8.13 -12.79
N PHE A 36 24.16 7.07 -12.00
CA PHE A 36 23.49 5.79 -12.15
C PHE A 36 22.78 5.38 -10.85
N VAL A 37 21.75 4.55 -10.98
CA VAL A 37 21.23 3.77 -9.85
C VAL A 37 21.77 2.37 -10.00
N LEU A 38 22.44 1.88 -8.97
CA LEU A 38 23.11 0.60 -8.93
C LEU A 38 22.52 -0.27 -7.83
N ALA A 39 22.56 -1.58 -8.02
CA ALA A 39 22.24 -2.52 -6.98
C ALA A 39 23.46 -2.82 -6.10
N ARG A 40 23.31 -2.78 -4.79
CA ARG A 40 24.44 -2.87 -3.84
C ARG A 40 25.21 -4.19 -3.87
N ARG A 41 24.56 -5.30 -4.18
CA ARG A 41 25.17 -6.63 -4.08
C ARG A 41 26.10 -6.93 -5.25
N GLU A 42 25.73 -6.46 -6.44
CA GLU A 42 26.33 -6.86 -7.71
C GLU A 42 26.88 -5.68 -8.51
N ASP A 43 26.65 -4.43 -8.05
CA ASP A 43 26.92 -3.18 -8.77
C ASP A 43 26.26 -3.14 -10.16
N ASP A 44 25.20 -3.93 -10.34
CA ASP A 44 24.42 -3.97 -11.56
C ASP A 44 23.63 -2.68 -11.73
N MET A 45 23.60 -2.19 -12.97
CA MET A 45 22.89 -0.97 -13.33
C MET A 45 21.37 -1.22 -13.32
N VAL A 46 20.68 -0.55 -12.39
CA VAL A 46 19.23 -0.57 -12.25
C VAL A 46 18.57 0.48 -13.13
N ALA A 47 19.10 1.70 -13.15
CA ALA A 47 18.51 2.79 -13.91
C ALA A 47 19.57 3.81 -14.36
N THR A 48 19.31 4.43 -15.51
CA THR A 48 20.06 5.54 -16.07
C THR A 48 19.13 6.55 -16.75
N GLY A 49 19.61 7.77 -17.01
CA GLY A 49 18.84 8.82 -17.68
C GLY A 49 19.10 8.90 -19.19
N SER A 50 18.51 9.89 -19.86
CA SER A 50 18.41 9.96 -21.33
C SER A 50 19.72 10.20 -22.11
N GLN A 51 20.87 10.20 -21.45
CA GLN A 51 22.21 10.32 -22.04
C GLN A 51 23.23 9.53 -21.21
N ASP A 52 22.82 8.37 -20.70
CA ASP A 52 23.59 7.56 -19.75
C ASP A 52 23.97 8.34 -18.48
N PHE A 53 23.11 9.28 -18.09
CA PHE A 53 23.28 10.12 -16.91
C PHE A 53 21.94 10.47 -16.28
N LEU A 54 21.82 10.21 -14.99
CA LEU A 54 20.69 10.58 -14.17
C LEU A 54 21.10 11.68 -13.18
N GLU A 55 20.38 12.80 -13.23
CA GLU A 55 20.52 13.88 -12.25
C GLU A 55 20.38 13.31 -10.82
N ARG A 56 21.21 13.81 -9.90
CA ARG A 56 21.32 13.30 -8.54
C ARG A 56 19.97 13.14 -7.87
N GLU A 57 19.13 14.17 -7.91
CA GLU A 57 17.82 14.18 -7.23
C GLU A 57 16.89 13.10 -7.78
N ARG A 58 16.96 12.82 -9.09
CA ARG A 58 16.17 11.76 -9.72
C ARG A 58 16.71 10.38 -9.35
N GLY A 59 18.04 10.22 -9.37
CA GLY A 59 18.68 8.96 -9.02
C GLY A 59 18.49 8.60 -7.55
N GLU A 60 18.66 9.57 -6.66
CA GLU A 60 18.37 9.42 -5.23
C GLU A 60 16.89 9.08 -5.00
N HIS A 61 15.95 9.71 -5.73
CA HIS A 61 14.53 9.35 -5.64
C HIS A 61 14.27 7.88 -6.01
N VAL A 62 14.82 7.41 -7.12
CA VAL A 62 14.68 6.01 -7.56
C VAL A 62 15.33 5.06 -6.55
N ALA A 63 16.58 5.32 -6.15
CA ALA A 63 17.30 4.51 -5.18
C ALA A 63 16.58 4.46 -3.81
N THR A 64 15.94 5.55 -3.41
CA THR A 64 15.18 5.62 -2.15
C THR A 64 13.94 4.72 -2.18
N HIS A 65 13.41 4.37 -3.35
CA HIS A 65 12.27 3.47 -3.52
C HIS A 65 12.71 2.07 -3.97
N ASP A 66 13.79 1.57 -3.37
CA ASP A 66 14.30 0.23 -3.65
C ASP A 66 13.26 -0.87 -3.33
N PRO A 67 13.38 -2.06 -3.96
CA PRO A 67 12.46 -3.15 -3.73
C PRO A 67 12.32 -3.54 -2.26
N ALA A 68 13.43 -3.55 -1.50
CA ALA A 68 13.42 -3.93 -0.09
C ALA A 68 12.53 -2.99 0.74
N ARG A 69 12.63 -1.67 0.53
CA ARG A 69 11.77 -0.69 1.20
C ARG A 69 10.32 -0.82 0.76
N VAL A 70 10.05 -0.94 -0.54
CA VAL A 70 8.67 -1.06 -1.05
C VAL A 70 7.97 -2.29 -0.46
N LEU A 71 8.66 -3.42 -0.37
CA LEU A 71 8.14 -4.64 0.25
C LEU A 71 7.85 -4.45 1.75
N ARG A 72 8.72 -3.76 2.50
CA ARG A 72 8.47 -3.41 3.91
C ARG A 72 7.25 -2.50 4.07
N GLU A 73 7.05 -1.54 3.18
CA GLU A 73 5.87 -0.66 3.22
C GLU A 73 4.57 -1.42 2.90
N ILE A 74 4.61 -2.36 1.95
CA ILE A 74 3.46 -3.22 1.63
C ILE A 74 3.12 -4.13 2.81
N ASP A 75 4.13 -4.73 3.45
CA ASP A 75 3.93 -5.55 4.65
C ASP A 75 3.27 -4.74 5.77
N ALA A 76 3.74 -3.53 6.04
CA ALA A 76 3.12 -2.63 7.01
C ALA A 76 1.66 -2.32 6.65
N LYS A 77 1.33 -2.06 5.39
CA LYS A 77 -0.05 -1.84 4.94
C LYS A 77 -0.93 -3.07 5.15
N ARG A 78 -0.42 -4.27 4.89
CA ARG A 78 -1.15 -5.53 5.16
C ARG A 78 -1.42 -5.73 6.65
N GLN A 79 -0.45 -5.44 7.50
CA GLN A 79 -0.65 -5.48 8.95
C GLN A 79 -1.71 -4.48 9.43
N ILE A 80 -1.73 -3.26 8.86
CA ILE A 80 -2.78 -2.28 9.16
C ILE A 80 -4.16 -2.80 8.73
N LEU A 81 -4.28 -3.45 7.58
CA LEU A 81 -5.55 -4.05 7.15
C LEU A 81 -6.03 -5.16 8.08
N GLU A 82 -5.13 -5.98 8.58
CA GLU A 82 -5.44 -7.02 9.57
C GLU A 82 -5.94 -6.42 10.89
N ILE A 83 -5.32 -5.33 11.35
CA ILE A 83 -5.75 -4.63 12.57
C ILE A 83 -7.11 -3.95 12.37
N HIS A 84 -7.31 -3.30 11.21
CA HIS A 84 -8.49 -2.50 10.89
C HIS A 84 -9.54 -3.25 10.04
N HIS A 85 -9.76 -4.54 10.30
CA HIS A 85 -10.82 -5.28 9.62
C HIS A 85 -12.21 -4.97 10.18
N VAL A 86 -13.24 -5.24 9.38
CA VAL A 86 -14.64 -5.03 9.76
C VAL A 86 -15.13 -6.13 10.68
N ILE A 87 -15.77 -5.74 11.77
CA ILE A 87 -16.48 -6.64 12.68
C ILE A 87 -17.92 -6.15 12.89
N GLY A 88 -18.85 -7.09 13.06
CA GLY A 88 -20.24 -6.81 13.43
C GLY A 88 -20.53 -7.20 14.88
N GLY A 89 -21.82 -7.26 15.24
CA GLY A 89 -22.25 -7.67 16.58
C GLY A 89 -22.08 -6.58 17.63
N TRP A 90 -22.12 -5.32 17.19
CA TRP A 90 -22.23 -4.19 18.10
C TRP A 90 -23.68 -4.05 18.52
N GLU A 91 -23.92 -3.88 19.81
CA GLU A 91 -25.27 -3.76 20.38
C GLU A 91 -25.42 -2.43 21.12
N ASP A 92 -26.62 -1.84 21.09
CA ASP A 92 -26.95 -0.69 21.95
C ASP A 92 -27.35 -1.12 23.38
N GLU A 93 -27.81 -0.17 24.19
CA GLU A 93 -28.20 -0.41 25.59
C GLU A 93 -29.40 -1.37 25.73
N ASP A 94 -30.22 -1.50 24.69
CA ASP A 94 -31.37 -2.40 24.63
C ASP A 94 -31.02 -3.77 24.03
N GLY A 95 -29.74 -3.99 23.66
CA GLY A 95 -29.26 -5.22 23.04
C GLY A 95 -29.59 -5.31 21.54
N GLN A 96 -29.90 -4.20 20.88
CA GLN A 96 -30.20 -4.19 19.46
C GLN A 96 -28.90 -4.06 18.63
N ASP A 97 -28.75 -4.88 17.60
CA ASP A 97 -27.63 -4.79 16.65
C ASP A 97 -27.61 -3.42 15.94
N ILE A 98 -26.54 -2.66 16.16
CA ILE A 98 -26.32 -1.32 15.61
C ILE A 98 -25.42 -1.34 14.36
N GLY A 99 -24.96 -2.51 13.93
CA GLY A 99 -24.36 -2.75 12.62
C GLY A 99 -22.87 -3.03 12.66
N LEU A 100 -22.16 -2.53 11.64
CA LEU A 100 -20.76 -2.85 11.40
C LEU A 100 -19.83 -1.76 11.95
N GLY A 101 -18.68 -2.17 12.44
CA GLY A 101 -17.61 -1.29 12.90
C GLY A 101 -16.24 -1.81 12.50
N CYS A 102 -15.21 -1.10 12.94
CA CYS A 102 -13.83 -1.52 12.77
C CYS A 102 -13.35 -2.20 14.06
N ASN A 103 -12.60 -3.29 13.94
CA ASN A 103 -12.04 -4.00 15.09
C ASN A 103 -11.23 -3.08 16.02
N GLU A 104 -10.36 -2.24 15.46
CA GLU A 104 -9.51 -1.34 16.25
C GLU A 104 -10.20 -0.04 16.64
N CYS A 105 -11.03 0.54 15.76
CA CYS A 105 -11.66 1.85 16.03
C CYS A 105 -13.00 1.74 16.77
N GLY A 106 -13.58 0.54 16.83
CA GLY A 106 -14.92 0.29 17.34
C GLY A 106 -16.04 0.64 16.35
N TYR A 107 -17.25 0.68 16.89
CA TYR A 107 -18.44 1.10 16.17
C TYR A 107 -18.48 2.63 15.95
N SER A 108 -18.92 3.03 14.76
CA SER A 108 -19.52 4.34 14.53
C SER A 108 -20.63 4.21 13.49
N ALA A 109 -21.69 5.00 13.63
CA ALA A 109 -22.79 5.01 12.65
C ALA A 109 -22.26 5.33 11.24
N GLU A 110 -21.31 6.25 11.14
CA GLU A 110 -20.69 6.66 9.88
C GLU A 110 -19.88 5.53 9.21
N TYR A 111 -19.17 4.71 9.99
CA TYR A 111 -18.47 3.55 9.45
C TYR A 111 -19.47 2.49 9.01
N SER A 112 -20.48 2.21 9.84
CA SER A 112 -21.55 1.24 9.54
C SER A 112 -22.25 1.56 8.22
N ASP A 113 -22.66 2.81 8.02
CA ASP A 113 -23.31 3.30 6.78
C ASP A 113 -22.44 3.12 5.54
N ARG A 114 -21.12 3.11 5.73
CA ARG A 114 -20.12 2.94 4.68
C ARG A 114 -19.50 1.54 4.66
N GLY A 115 -20.20 0.55 5.22
CA GLY A 115 -19.87 -0.87 5.18
C GLY A 115 -18.85 -1.33 6.22
N GLY A 116 -18.74 -0.61 7.34
CA GLY A 116 -17.86 -0.90 8.49
C GLY A 116 -16.43 -0.36 8.37
N TRP A 117 -15.99 0.07 7.18
CA TRP A 117 -14.62 0.52 6.97
C TRP A 117 -14.36 1.87 7.63
N CYS A 118 -13.31 1.92 8.45
CA CYS A 118 -12.81 3.17 9.01
C CYS A 118 -11.99 3.96 7.97
N ASP A 119 -11.75 5.23 8.26
CA ASP A 119 -11.04 6.12 7.33
C ASP A 119 -9.56 5.74 7.17
N THR A 120 -8.95 5.05 8.14
CA THR A 120 -7.60 4.50 8.01
C THR A 120 -7.48 3.59 6.78
N VAL A 121 -8.42 2.65 6.60
CA VAL A 121 -8.42 1.73 5.45
C VAL A 121 -8.70 2.49 4.15
N ARG A 122 -9.60 3.48 4.17
CA ARG A 122 -9.87 4.34 3.00
C ARG A 122 -8.66 5.15 2.57
N LEU A 123 -7.91 5.70 3.52
CA LEU A 123 -6.67 6.45 3.27
C LEU A 123 -5.61 5.57 2.61
N LEU A 124 -5.51 4.29 2.99
CA LEU A 124 -4.59 3.35 2.35
C LEU A 124 -4.91 3.10 0.86
N ALA A 125 -6.15 3.32 0.44
CA ALA A 125 -6.56 3.16 -0.95
C ALA A 125 -6.26 4.40 -1.83
N LEU A 126 -6.04 5.59 -1.23
CA LEU A 126 -5.84 6.83 -1.97
C LEU A 126 -4.62 6.84 -2.92
N PRO A 127 -3.47 6.24 -2.59
CA PRO A 127 -2.34 6.14 -3.53
C PRO A 127 -2.67 5.38 -4.81
N TYR A 128 -3.81 4.66 -4.82
CA TYR A 128 -4.26 3.83 -5.94
C TYR A 128 -5.51 4.41 -6.62
N ALA A 129 -5.91 5.64 -6.30
CA ALA A 129 -7.16 6.24 -6.79
C ALA A 129 -7.19 6.46 -8.31
N ASP A 130 -6.03 6.48 -8.97
CA ASP A 130 -5.87 6.56 -10.42
C ASP A 130 -5.99 5.19 -11.12
N ARG A 131 -6.00 4.08 -10.35
CA ARG A 131 -6.05 2.73 -10.92
C ARG A 131 -7.48 2.31 -11.28
N PRO A 132 -7.65 1.54 -12.38
CA PRO A 132 -8.95 0.97 -12.73
C PRO A 132 -9.56 0.17 -11.58
N GLY A 133 -10.86 0.37 -11.36
CA GLY A 133 -11.62 -0.32 -10.31
C GLY A 133 -11.69 0.43 -8.97
N PHE A 134 -10.92 1.51 -8.78
CA PHE A 134 -11.15 2.44 -7.67
C PHE A 134 -12.56 3.04 -7.77
N ARG A 135 -13.24 3.16 -6.63
CA ARG A 135 -14.59 3.74 -6.55
C ARG A 135 -14.55 4.99 -5.68
N GLU A 136 -15.14 6.08 -6.16
CA GLU A 136 -15.17 7.37 -5.43
C GLU A 136 -15.75 7.26 -4.01
N LYS A 137 -16.70 6.33 -3.78
CA LYS A 137 -17.26 6.03 -2.45
C LYS A 137 -16.23 5.50 -1.43
N TRP A 138 -15.03 5.15 -1.87
CA TRP A 138 -13.93 4.70 -1.01
C TRP A 138 -13.03 5.84 -0.54
N ARG A 139 -13.23 7.07 -1.03
CA ARG A 139 -12.60 8.25 -0.42
C ARG A 139 -13.15 8.45 1.00
N PRO A 140 -12.30 8.86 1.96
CA PRO A 140 -12.76 9.25 3.30
C PRO A 140 -13.84 10.33 3.26
#